data_AF-A0A945M5F8-F1
#
_entry.id   AF-A0A945M5F8-F1
#
_cell.length_a   1.000
_cell.length_b   1.000
_cell.length_c   1.000
_cell.angle_alpha   90.00
_cell.angle_beta   90.00
_cell.angle_gamma   90.00
#
_symmetry.space_group_name_H-M   'P 1'
#
loop_
_entity.id
_entity.type
_entity.pdbx_description
1 polymer ?
#
loop_
_entity_poly.entity_id
_entity_poly.type
_entity_poly.pdbx_seq_one_letter_code
_entity_poly.pdbx_strand_id
1 'polypeptide(L)'
;MQLTSSHWGAFRARAADGAIGAVAPFERDPDPSPLLGGVAESYDHPTRLRRPAVRKSWLEDGPGASGAGRGAEPFVEVSWEKAYDLVAGELDRVRGAFGGDAIFGGSYGWSSAGRFHHAKTQLKRFLNVGGGFVDQVNNYSYGAGMVLLPHVLGDNRLLYGPSTSWNSLAENTELLVAFGGMPSRNAQVESGGCGEHVYRRWRDRLTERGTRLLNIS
;
A
#
# COMPACT_ATOMS: atom_id res chain seq x y z
N MET A 1 7.61 -23.39 -9.95
CA MET A 1 7.01 -22.27 -9.19
C MET A 1 7.25 -21.01 -9.99
N GLN A 2 6.23 -20.19 -10.21
CA GLN A 2 6.34 -18.94 -10.96
C GLN A 2 6.95 -17.86 -10.06
N LEU A 3 7.80 -16.99 -10.61
CA LEU A 3 8.37 -15.85 -9.90
C LEU A 3 7.35 -14.70 -9.90
N THR A 4 7.12 -14.11 -8.73
CA THR A 4 6.23 -12.97 -8.53
C THR A 4 6.75 -12.10 -7.37
N SER A 5 6.04 -11.03 -7.01
CA SER A 5 6.46 -10.09 -5.97
C SER A 5 5.27 -9.51 -5.20
N SER A 6 5.54 -9.05 -3.98
CA SER A 6 4.62 -8.32 -3.11
C SER A 6 5.37 -7.16 -2.43
N HIS A 7 4.68 -6.40 -1.58
CA HIS A 7 5.35 -5.42 -0.71
C HIS A 7 6.41 -6.04 0.20
N TRP A 8 6.35 -7.35 0.44
CA TRP A 8 7.29 -8.09 1.30
C TRP A 8 8.44 -8.74 0.52
N GLY A 9 8.62 -8.38 -0.75
CA GLY A 9 9.71 -8.87 -1.59
C GLY A 9 9.27 -9.87 -2.67
N ALA A 10 10.26 -10.30 -3.46
CA ALA A 10 10.11 -11.29 -4.51
C ALA A 10 10.01 -12.71 -3.92
N PHE A 11 9.21 -13.55 -4.55
CA PHE A 11 9.02 -14.95 -4.13
C PHE A 11 8.60 -15.83 -5.30
N ARG A 12 8.78 -17.13 -5.12
CA ARG A 12 8.26 -18.16 -6.00
C ARG A 12 6.95 -18.70 -5.42
N ALA A 13 5.93 -18.83 -6.26
CA ALA A 13 4.64 -19.43 -5.89
C ALA A 13 4.29 -20.63 -6.79
N ARG A 14 3.65 -21.66 -6.23
CA ARG A 14 2.94 -22.68 -6.99
C ARG A 14 1.46 -22.54 -6.69
N ALA A 15 0.67 -22.23 -7.70
CA ALA A 15 -0.78 -22.36 -7.65
C ALA A 15 -1.19 -23.69 -8.28
N ALA A 16 -2.13 -24.39 -7.66
CA ALA A 16 -2.77 -25.60 -8.17
C ALA A 16 -4.21 -25.63 -7.66
N ASP A 17 -5.15 -26.09 -8.50
CA ASP A 17 -6.55 -26.33 -8.13
C ASP A 17 -7.24 -25.15 -7.44
N GLY A 18 -6.94 -23.92 -7.90
CA GLY A 18 -7.54 -22.70 -7.37
C GLY A 18 -6.97 -22.24 -6.02
N ALA A 19 -5.91 -22.86 -5.50
CA ALA A 19 -5.24 -22.49 -4.26
C ALA A 19 -3.74 -22.19 -4.46
N ILE A 20 -3.17 -21.41 -3.53
CA ILE A 20 -1.72 -21.19 -3.46
C ILE A 20 -1.13 -22.30 -2.57
N GLY A 21 -0.51 -23.30 -3.19
CA GLY A 21 -0.01 -24.49 -2.49
C GLY A 21 1.34 -24.29 -1.81
N ALA A 22 2.23 -23.47 -2.37
CA ALA A 22 3.53 -23.19 -1.76
C ALA A 22 4.05 -21.79 -2.14
N VAL A 23 4.62 -21.10 -1.16
CA VAL A 23 5.37 -19.84 -1.30
C VAL A 23 6.79 -20.09 -0.80
N ALA A 24 7.79 -19.77 -1.62
CA ALA A 24 9.20 -19.84 -1.25
C ALA A 24 9.86 -18.50 -1.53
N PRO A 25 10.69 -17.97 -0.62
CA PRO A 25 11.43 -16.73 -0.87
C PRO A 25 12.24 -16.79 -2.17
N PHE A 26 12.47 -15.62 -2.77
CA PHE A 26 13.37 -15.52 -3.92
C PHE A 26 14.80 -15.89 -3.51
N GLU A 27 15.42 -16.80 -4.26
CA GLU A 27 16.68 -17.44 -3.90
C GLU A 27 17.88 -16.49 -3.81
N ARG A 28 17.77 -15.26 -4.33
CA ARG A 28 18.80 -14.22 -4.26
C ARG A 28 18.58 -13.20 -3.15
N ASP A 29 17.45 -13.27 -2.45
CA ASP A 29 17.16 -12.37 -1.34
C ASP A 29 17.93 -12.84 -0.09
N PRO A 30 18.88 -12.05 0.46
CA PRO A 30 19.70 -12.47 1.59
C PRO A 30 18.99 -12.33 2.95
N ASP A 31 17.86 -11.61 3.02
CA ASP A 31 17.11 -11.40 4.27
C ASP A 31 15.60 -11.37 3.99
N PRO A 32 15.02 -12.47 3.48
CA PRO A 32 13.64 -12.48 3.00
C PRO A 32 12.64 -12.24 4.12
N SER A 33 11.56 -11.54 3.77
CA SER A 33 10.54 -11.15 4.75
C SER A 33 9.78 -12.35 5.31
N PRO A 34 9.70 -12.51 6.64
CA PRO A 34 8.89 -13.56 7.24
C PRO A 34 7.40 -13.39 6.94
N LEU A 35 6.97 -12.18 6.54
CA LEU A 35 5.59 -11.88 6.15
C LEU A 35 5.15 -12.62 4.87
N LEU A 36 6.11 -13.12 4.06
CA LEU A 36 5.79 -14.00 2.93
C LEU A 36 5.04 -15.28 3.36
N GLY A 37 5.21 -15.72 4.60
CA GLY A 37 4.48 -16.87 5.15
C GLY A 37 2.96 -16.69 5.15
N GLY A 38 2.47 -15.45 5.25
CA GLY A 38 1.04 -15.14 5.23
C GLY A 38 0.41 -15.10 3.83
N VAL A 39 1.21 -15.14 2.76
CA VAL A 39 0.71 -14.99 1.38
C VAL A 39 -0.30 -16.09 1.03
N ALA A 40 0.04 -17.35 1.31
CA ALA A 40 -0.83 -18.48 0.97
C ALA A 40 -2.15 -18.43 1.76
N GLU A 41 -2.08 -18.17 3.06
CA GLU A 41 -3.24 -18.08 3.94
C GLU A 41 -4.18 -16.94 3.53
N SER A 42 -3.64 -15.77 3.17
CA SER A 42 -4.43 -14.59 2.80
C SER A 42 -5.39 -14.81 1.62
N TYR A 43 -5.10 -15.80 0.76
CA TYR A 43 -5.91 -16.08 -0.41
C TYR A 43 -7.30 -16.64 -0.05
N ASP A 44 -7.38 -17.54 0.93
CA ASP A 44 -8.62 -18.25 1.30
C ASP A 44 -9.03 -18.09 2.78
N HIS A 45 -8.40 -17.15 3.50
CA HIS A 45 -8.68 -16.88 4.92
C HIS A 45 -10.19 -16.67 5.19
N PRO A 46 -10.73 -17.05 6.37
CA PRO A 46 -12.15 -16.92 6.71
C PRO A 46 -12.75 -15.51 6.56
N THR A 47 -11.92 -14.46 6.60
CA THR A 47 -12.34 -13.06 6.40
C THR A 47 -12.35 -12.62 4.93
N ARG A 48 -12.09 -13.52 3.98
CA ARG A 48 -12.11 -13.23 2.54
C ARG A 48 -13.53 -12.89 2.09
N LEU A 49 -13.70 -11.68 1.53
CA LEU A 49 -14.95 -11.28 0.89
C LEU A 49 -15.19 -12.16 -0.36
N ARG A 50 -16.31 -12.89 -0.38
CA ARG A 50 -16.66 -13.85 -1.44
C ARG A 50 -17.59 -13.28 -2.49
N ARG A 51 -18.47 -12.35 -2.09
CA ARG A 51 -19.51 -11.78 -2.94
C ARG A 51 -19.70 -10.29 -2.64
N PRO A 52 -20.22 -9.51 -3.60
CA PRO A 52 -20.71 -8.17 -3.31
C PRO A 52 -21.78 -8.21 -2.23
N ALA A 53 -21.74 -7.25 -1.32
CA ALA A 53 -22.73 -7.13 -0.27
C ALA A 53 -23.02 -5.66 0.02
N VAL A 54 -24.27 -5.38 0.38
CA VAL A 54 -24.77 -4.03 0.63
C VAL A 54 -25.34 -3.97 2.04
N ARG A 55 -25.01 -2.90 2.76
CA ARG A 55 -25.54 -2.62 4.10
C ARG A 55 -27.08 -2.60 4.06
N LYS A 56 -27.75 -3.35 4.94
CA LYS A 56 -29.20 -3.61 4.87
C LYS A 56 -30.04 -2.34 4.67
N SER A 57 -29.96 -1.36 5.55
CA SER A 57 -30.76 -0.13 5.44
C SER A 57 -30.43 0.72 4.20
N TRP A 58 -29.21 0.64 3.65
CA TRP A 58 -28.92 1.30 2.38
C TRP A 58 -29.57 0.58 1.20
N LEU A 59 -29.64 -0.76 1.25
CA LEU A 59 -30.31 -1.53 0.21
C LEU A 59 -31.83 -1.28 0.20
N GLU A 60 -32.43 -1.04 1.37
CA GLU A 60 -33.86 -0.77 1.56
C GLU A 60 -34.22 0.69 1.23
N ASP A 61 -33.48 1.67 1.76
CA ASP A 61 -33.85 3.09 1.70
C ASP A 61 -32.98 3.93 0.73
N GLY A 62 -31.95 3.31 0.12
CA GLY A 62 -31.03 3.98 -0.79
C GLY A 62 -30.33 5.20 -0.16
N PRO A 63 -30.19 6.30 -0.91
CA PRO A 63 -29.59 7.55 -0.41
C PRO A 63 -30.33 8.20 0.76
N GLY A 64 -31.59 7.83 1.00
CA GLY A 64 -32.40 8.33 2.12
C GLY A 64 -32.03 7.70 3.47
N ALA A 65 -31.20 6.66 3.49
CA ALA A 65 -30.79 6.00 4.72
C ALA A 65 -29.96 6.94 5.63
N SER A 66 -30.31 7.04 6.91
CA SER A 66 -29.69 7.97 7.88
C SER A 66 -28.19 7.74 8.15
N GLY A 67 -27.67 6.55 7.79
CA GLY A 67 -26.29 6.14 8.08
C GLY A 67 -26.04 5.70 9.52
N ALA A 68 -27.04 5.76 10.41
CA ALA A 68 -26.90 5.41 11.82
C ALA A 68 -26.47 3.95 12.07
N GLY A 69 -26.77 3.03 11.14
CA GLY A 69 -26.41 1.61 11.25
C GLY A 69 -25.00 1.25 10.73
N ARG A 70 -24.21 2.23 10.23
CA ARG A 70 -22.85 1.97 9.74
C ARG A 70 -21.96 1.37 10.83
N GLY A 71 -21.40 0.20 10.55
CA GLY A 71 -20.52 -0.53 11.49
C GLY A 71 -21.26 -1.44 12.48
N ALA A 72 -22.59 -1.45 12.50
CA ALA A 72 -23.39 -2.23 13.46
C ALA A 72 -24.42 -3.16 12.81
N GLU A 73 -24.93 -2.83 11.62
CA GLU A 73 -26.00 -3.60 10.96
C GLU A 73 -25.47 -4.67 9.98
N PRO A 74 -26.29 -5.68 9.62
CA PRO A 74 -25.87 -6.73 8.71
C PRO A 74 -25.72 -6.24 7.26
N PHE A 75 -24.94 -7.00 6.50
CA PHE A 75 -24.82 -6.87 5.05
C PHE A 75 -25.66 -7.94 4.36
N VAL A 76 -26.27 -7.59 3.23
CA VAL A 76 -27.04 -8.47 2.37
C VAL A 76 -26.23 -8.73 1.11
N GLU A 77 -25.93 -10.01 0.82
CA GLU A 77 -25.25 -10.39 -0.43
C GLU A 77 -26.15 -10.09 -1.64
N VAL A 78 -25.56 -9.56 -2.71
CA VAL A 78 -26.25 -9.25 -3.96
C VAL A 78 -25.46 -9.75 -5.16
N SER A 79 -26.10 -9.80 -6.33
CA SER A 79 -25.40 -10.11 -7.57
C SER A 79 -24.44 -8.99 -7.97
N TRP A 80 -23.49 -9.30 -8.85
CA TRP A 80 -22.58 -8.30 -9.39
C TRP A 80 -23.33 -7.23 -10.20
N GLU A 81 -24.31 -7.62 -11.01
CA GLU A 81 -25.14 -6.70 -11.79
C GLU A 81 -25.83 -5.69 -10.86
N LYS A 82 -26.45 -6.17 -9.79
CA LYS A 82 -27.10 -5.30 -8.81
C LYS A 82 -26.09 -4.35 -8.14
N ALA A 83 -24.92 -4.84 -7.77
CA ALA A 83 -23.88 -3.99 -7.16
C ALA A 83 -23.40 -2.90 -8.13
N TYR A 84 -23.21 -3.24 -9.41
CA TYR A 84 -22.82 -2.27 -10.45
C TYR A 84 -23.89 -1.21 -10.66
N ASP A 85 -25.16 -1.60 -10.79
CA ASP A 85 -26.28 -0.66 -10.97
C ASP A 85 -26.38 0.32 -9.81
N LEU A 86 -26.21 -0.15 -8.57
CA LEU A 86 -26.26 0.69 -7.37
C LEU A 86 -25.12 1.70 -7.33
N VAL A 87 -23.89 1.27 -7.63
CA VAL A 87 -22.72 2.17 -7.65
C VAL A 87 -22.81 3.17 -8.80
N ALA A 88 -23.16 2.72 -10.00
CA ALA A 88 -23.32 3.58 -11.17
C ALA A 88 -24.42 4.62 -10.95
N GLY A 89 -25.59 4.19 -10.46
CA GLY A 89 -26.70 5.08 -10.16
C GLY A 89 -26.35 6.16 -9.14
N GLU A 90 -25.55 5.84 -8.12
CA GLU A 90 -25.09 6.85 -7.15
C GLU A 90 -24.07 7.83 -7.73
N LEU A 91 -23.14 7.34 -8.55
CA LEU A 91 -22.18 8.21 -9.22
C LEU A 91 -22.89 9.18 -10.16
N ASP A 92 -23.88 8.70 -10.92
CA ASP A 92 -24.69 9.54 -11.81
C ASP A 92 -25.54 10.54 -11.03
N ARG A 93 -26.20 10.10 -9.95
CA ARG A 93 -27.01 10.98 -9.09
C ARG A 93 -26.15 12.09 -8.47
N VAL A 94 -25.01 11.74 -7.88
CA VAL A 94 -24.14 12.72 -7.21
C VAL A 94 -23.57 13.70 -8.22
N ARG A 95 -23.08 13.22 -9.38
CA ARG A 95 -22.57 14.10 -10.43
C ARG A 95 -23.63 15.02 -11.00
N GLY A 96 -24.81 14.48 -11.29
CA GLY A 96 -25.92 15.25 -11.86
C GLY A 96 -26.45 16.32 -10.92
N ALA A 97 -26.49 16.04 -9.61
CA ALA A 97 -27.04 16.97 -8.63
C ALA A 97 -26.00 17.94 -8.04
N PHE A 98 -24.74 17.52 -7.91
CA PHE A 98 -23.73 18.25 -7.12
C PHE A 98 -22.39 18.46 -7.82
N GLY A 99 -22.19 17.90 -9.03
CA GLY A 99 -20.91 17.98 -9.73
C GLY A 99 -19.92 16.86 -9.34
N GLY A 100 -18.83 16.76 -10.10
CA GLY A 100 -17.78 15.77 -9.86
C GLY A 100 -16.98 16.03 -8.59
N ASP A 101 -16.87 17.29 -8.17
CA ASP A 101 -16.21 17.72 -6.93
C ASP A 101 -16.95 17.27 -5.66
N ALA A 102 -18.21 16.86 -5.76
CA ALA A 102 -18.93 16.22 -4.65
C ALA A 102 -18.49 14.76 -4.38
N ILE A 103 -17.65 14.17 -5.24
CA ILE A 103 -17.11 12.81 -5.05
C ILE A 103 -15.69 12.90 -4.49
N PHE A 104 -15.49 12.39 -3.28
CA PHE A 104 -14.13 12.25 -2.72
C PHE A 104 -13.46 10.96 -3.20
N GLY A 105 -12.39 11.10 -3.99
CA GLY A 105 -11.62 9.99 -4.57
C GLY A 105 -10.17 9.90 -4.08
N GLY A 106 -9.83 10.56 -2.96
CA GLY A 106 -8.47 10.61 -2.42
C GLY A 106 -7.89 9.22 -2.13
N SER A 107 -8.71 8.32 -1.54
CA SER A 107 -8.47 6.89 -1.37
C SER A 107 -7.04 6.54 -0.91
N TYR A 108 -6.57 7.13 0.20
CA TYR A 108 -5.26 6.80 0.77
C TYR A 108 -5.15 5.32 1.15
N GLY A 109 -4.03 4.68 0.82
CA GLY A 109 -3.74 3.30 1.18
C GLY A 109 -2.58 2.73 0.38
N TRP A 110 -2.00 1.65 0.89
CA TRP A 110 -0.86 0.96 0.27
C TRP A 110 -1.23 0.12 -0.95
N SER A 111 -2.52 -0.28 -1.07
CA SER A 111 -2.97 -1.24 -2.10
C SER A 111 -2.12 -2.52 -2.07
N SER A 112 -1.99 -3.19 -3.22
CA SER A 112 -1.02 -4.25 -3.43
C SER A 112 0.05 -3.80 -4.43
N ALA A 113 1.24 -4.38 -4.34
CA ALA A 113 2.31 -4.17 -5.31
C ALA A 113 1.84 -4.60 -6.72
N GLY A 114 2.05 -3.73 -7.70
CA GLY A 114 1.72 -3.99 -9.10
C GLY A 114 1.53 -2.70 -9.88
N ARG A 115 2.10 -2.60 -11.08
CA ARG A 115 2.04 -1.33 -11.86
C ARG A 115 0.69 -1.12 -12.51
N PHE A 116 0.11 -2.17 -13.10
CA PHE A 116 -1.17 -2.10 -13.80
C PHE A 116 -2.35 -2.22 -12.82
N HIS A 117 -2.36 -3.25 -11.97
CA HIS A 117 -3.43 -3.52 -11.01
C HIS A 117 -3.33 -2.67 -9.71
N HIS A 118 -2.72 -1.49 -9.77
CA HIS A 118 -2.67 -0.58 -8.63
C HIS A 118 -4.06 0.03 -8.38
N ALA A 119 -4.76 -0.46 -7.35
CA ALA A 119 -6.17 -0.15 -7.09
C ALA A 119 -6.47 1.35 -7.06
N LYS A 120 -5.67 2.14 -6.33
CA LYS A 120 -5.84 3.59 -6.25
C LYS A 120 -5.72 4.27 -7.62
N THR A 121 -4.76 3.86 -8.45
CA THR A 121 -4.60 4.45 -9.80
C THR A 121 -5.77 4.09 -10.71
N GLN A 122 -6.27 2.85 -10.62
CA GLN A 122 -7.41 2.42 -11.41
C GLN A 122 -8.71 3.13 -10.99
N LEU A 123 -8.95 3.29 -9.70
CA LEU A 123 -10.07 4.09 -9.19
C LEU A 123 -10.01 5.53 -9.71
N LYS A 124 -8.85 6.18 -9.60
CA LYS A 124 -8.68 7.56 -10.08
C LYS A 124 -8.85 7.67 -11.59
N ARG A 125 -8.36 6.71 -12.36
CA ARG A 125 -8.60 6.64 -13.82
C ARG A 125 -10.10 6.57 -14.11
N PHE A 126 -10.82 5.67 -13.43
CA PHE A 126 -12.27 5.52 -13.58
C PHE A 126 -13.03 6.81 -13.25
N LEU A 127 -12.74 7.44 -12.09
CA LEU A 127 -13.41 8.67 -11.68
C LEU A 127 -13.10 9.86 -12.61
N ASN A 128 -11.85 10.00 -13.08
CA ASN A 128 -11.47 11.05 -14.04
C ASN A 128 -12.23 10.92 -15.36
N VAL A 129 -12.36 9.71 -15.91
CA VAL A 129 -13.12 9.49 -17.16
C VAL A 129 -14.61 9.82 -16.97
N GLY A 130 -15.15 9.62 -15.77
CA GLY A 130 -16.56 9.85 -15.48
C GLY A 130 -16.95 11.28 -15.09
N GLY A 131 -16.03 12.25 -15.06
CA GLY A 131 -16.35 13.65 -14.71
C GLY A 131 -15.61 14.23 -13.52
N GLY A 132 -14.56 13.56 -13.03
CA GLY A 132 -13.68 14.07 -11.98
C GLY A 132 -14.11 13.70 -10.57
N PHE A 133 -13.29 14.13 -9.60
CA PHE A 133 -13.41 13.90 -8.16
C PHE A 133 -12.52 14.87 -7.38
N VAL A 134 -12.77 15.06 -6.09
CA VAL A 134 -11.83 15.72 -5.15
C VAL A 134 -10.77 14.73 -4.70
N ASP A 135 -9.51 15.04 -5.02
CA ASP A 135 -8.34 14.29 -4.57
C ASP A 135 -7.86 14.74 -3.19
N GLN A 136 -6.87 14.04 -2.66
CA GLN A 136 -6.13 14.41 -1.47
C GLN A 136 -4.70 14.83 -1.83
N VAL A 137 -4.14 15.73 -1.03
CA VAL A 137 -2.72 16.05 -1.02
C VAL A 137 -2.06 15.42 0.21
N ASN A 138 -0.75 15.20 0.14
CA ASN A 138 0.05 14.62 1.22
C ASN A 138 -0.29 13.16 1.57
N ASN A 139 0.33 12.67 2.65
CA ASN A 139 0.16 11.32 3.17
C ASN A 139 0.41 11.26 4.69
N TYR A 140 0.10 10.10 5.28
CA TYR A 140 0.27 9.85 6.71
C TYR A 140 1.71 9.51 7.12
N SER A 141 2.61 9.27 6.18
CA SER A 141 4.01 8.90 6.49
C SER A 141 4.89 10.11 6.77
N TYR A 142 4.76 11.18 5.97
CA TYR A 142 5.65 12.35 6.05
C TYR A 142 4.93 13.65 5.63
N GLY A 143 3.63 13.77 5.95
CA GLY A 143 2.79 14.90 5.55
C GLY A 143 3.33 16.28 5.97
N ALA A 144 3.87 16.40 7.19
CA ALA A 144 4.52 17.63 7.65
C ALA A 144 5.80 17.94 6.85
N GLY A 145 6.61 16.92 6.57
CA GLY A 145 7.84 17.04 5.78
C GLY A 145 7.59 17.55 4.36
N MET A 146 6.52 17.07 3.70
CA MET A 146 6.17 17.50 2.35
C MET A 146 5.88 19.01 2.23
N VAL A 147 5.40 19.61 3.31
CA VAL A 147 5.08 21.04 3.38
C VAL A 147 6.31 21.84 3.81
N LEU A 148 7.04 21.37 4.84
CA LEU A 148 8.13 22.13 5.44
C LEU A 148 9.41 22.13 4.59
N LEU A 149 9.84 20.99 4.07
CA LEU A 149 11.16 20.85 3.45
C LEU A 149 11.40 21.75 2.24
N PRO A 150 10.43 22.01 1.34
CA PRO A 150 10.62 22.94 0.23
C PRO A 150 10.98 24.36 0.69
N HIS A 151 10.54 24.79 1.87
CA HIS A 151 10.86 26.10 2.42
C HIS A 151 12.24 26.19 3.09
N VAL A 152 12.85 25.03 3.42
CA VAL A 152 14.15 24.97 4.11
C VAL A 152 15.26 24.51 3.17
N LEU A 153 15.00 23.49 2.36
CA LEU A 153 15.96 22.81 1.48
C LEU A 153 15.69 23.04 -0.01
N GLY A 154 14.55 23.66 -0.37
CA GLY A 154 14.18 23.97 -1.75
C GLY A 154 13.43 22.87 -2.50
N ASP A 155 13.38 21.64 -1.97
CA ASP A 155 12.60 20.53 -2.53
C ASP A 155 12.27 19.43 -1.50
N ASN A 156 11.66 18.34 -1.97
CA ASN A 156 11.28 17.17 -1.17
C ASN A 156 12.15 15.92 -1.41
N ARG A 157 13.30 16.03 -2.10
CA ARG A 157 14.12 14.87 -2.48
C ARG A 157 14.58 14.05 -1.28
N LEU A 158 14.75 14.68 -0.12
CA LEU A 158 15.12 14.00 1.12
C LEU A 158 14.08 12.98 1.61
N LEU A 159 12.81 13.08 1.18
CA LEU A 159 11.74 12.15 1.58
C LEU A 159 11.66 10.89 0.72
N TYR A 160 12.10 10.94 -0.54
CA TYR A 160 11.93 9.85 -1.51
C TYR A 160 13.22 9.43 -2.22
N GLY A 161 14.32 10.15 -1.99
CA GLY A 161 15.59 9.93 -2.65
C GLY A 161 15.71 10.63 -4.01
N PRO A 162 16.83 10.40 -4.73
CA PRO A 162 17.91 9.47 -4.38
C PRO A 162 18.73 9.92 -3.15
N SER A 163 19.24 8.95 -2.40
CA SER A 163 20.12 9.14 -1.25
C SER A 163 21.56 8.77 -1.58
N THR A 164 22.51 9.18 -0.74
CA THR A 164 23.91 8.72 -0.82
C THR A 164 23.98 7.20 -0.84
N SER A 165 24.79 6.65 -1.75
CA SER A 165 24.86 5.20 -1.96
C SER A 165 25.41 4.48 -0.73
N TRP A 166 24.96 3.24 -0.50
CA TRP A 166 25.50 2.40 0.56
C TRP A 166 27.01 2.13 0.43
N ASN A 167 27.54 2.06 -0.80
CA ASN A 167 28.99 1.95 -1.02
C ASN A 167 29.71 3.16 -0.46
N SER A 168 29.26 4.36 -0.81
CA SER A 168 29.85 5.61 -0.33
C SER A 168 29.78 5.72 1.18
N LEU A 169 28.65 5.33 1.80
CA LEU A 169 28.51 5.29 3.26
C LEU A 169 29.51 4.33 3.88
N ALA A 170 29.59 3.09 3.38
CA ALA A 170 30.49 2.07 3.92
C ALA A 170 31.98 2.39 3.75
N GLU A 171 32.34 3.19 2.74
CA GLU A 171 33.74 3.54 2.45
C GLU A 171 34.21 4.80 3.18
N ASN A 172 33.31 5.73 3.52
CA ASN A 172 33.69 7.08 3.94
C ASN A 172 33.07 7.52 5.29
N THR A 173 32.26 6.70 5.94
CA THR A 173 31.57 7.08 7.19
C THR A 173 32.30 6.52 8.41
N GLU A 174 32.70 7.39 9.34
CA GLU A 174 33.26 6.97 10.64
C GLU A 174 32.20 6.86 11.73
N LEU A 175 31.16 7.70 11.66
CA LEU A 175 30.04 7.74 12.60
C LEU A 175 28.73 7.92 11.81
N LEU A 176 27.80 6.98 12.00
CA LEU A 176 26.42 7.10 11.52
C LEU A 176 25.51 7.34 12.73
N VAL A 177 24.82 8.49 12.73
CA VAL A 177 23.82 8.85 13.76
C VAL A 177 22.43 8.71 13.17
N ALA A 178 21.59 7.87 13.76
CA ALA A 178 20.21 7.65 13.37
C ALA A 178 19.26 8.31 14.37
N PHE A 179 18.48 9.29 13.91
CA PHE A 179 17.38 9.87 14.68
C PHE A 179 16.07 9.17 14.31
N GLY A 180 15.34 8.67 15.30
CA GLY A 180 14.09 7.94 15.09
C GLY A 180 14.26 6.45 14.75
N GLY A 181 15.45 5.89 14.96
CA GLY A 181 15.69 4.45 14.83
C GLY A 181 16.30 4.00 13.51
N MET A 182 17.02 2.88 13.58
CA MET A 182 17.44 2.05 12.45
C MET A 182 16.83 0.63 12.54
N PRO A 183 15.51 0.47 12.70
CA PRO A 183 14.92 -0.84 12.95
C PRO A 183 14.86 -1.67 11.66
N SER A 184 15.46 -2.86 11.67
CA SER A 184 15.44 -3.78 10.51
C SER A 184 14.03 -4.13 10.04
N ARG A 185 13.03 -4.11 10.93
CA ARG A 185 11.63 -4.42 10.59
C ARG A 185 11.05 -3.48 9.53
N ASN A 186 11.46 -2.21 9.50
CA ASN A 186 10.96 -1.25 8.52
C ASN A 186 11.55 -1.51 7.14
N ALA A 187 12.69 -2.18 7.07
CA ALA A 187 13.37 -2.54 5.83
C ALA A 187 12.87 -3.87 5.23
N GLN A 188 11.80 -4.46 5.78
CA GLN A 188 11.20 -5.73 5.34
C GLN A 188 9.93 -5.52 4.49
N VAL A 189 9.65 -4.26 4.14
CA VAL A 189 8.49 -3.84 3.35
C VAL A 189 8.91 -2.71 2.42
N GLU A 190 8.60 -2.85 1.13
CA GLU A 190 8.84 -1.83 0.11
C GLU A 190 7.57 -1.60 -0.73
N SER A 191 7.20 -0.34 -0.93
CA SER A 191 6.07 -0.01 -1.82
C SER A 191 6.41 -0.40 -3.25
N GLY A 192 5.58 -1.25 -3.87
CA GLY A 192 5.88 -1.84 -5.18
C GLY A 192 6.73 -3.12 -5.12
N GLY A 193 7.28 -3.46 -3.95
CA GLY A 193 8.11 -4.64 -3.73
C GLY A 193 9.59 -4.42 -4.03
N CYS A 194 10.42 -5.36 -3.58
CA CYS A 194 11.87 -5.36 -3.82
C CYS A 194 12.32 -6.73 -4.34
N GLY A 195 13.48 -6.75 -5.00
CA GLY A 195 14.13 -8.00 -5.41
C GLY A 195 14.92 -8.64 -4.26
N GLU A 196 15.69 -7.84 -3.53
CA GLU A 196 16.58 -8.29 -2.46
C GLU A 196 16.47 -7.33 -1.27
N HIS A 197 16.32 -7.83 -0.05
CA HIS A 197 16.37 -7.02 1.16
C HIS A 197 17.82 -6.82 1.59
N VAL A 198 18.42 -5.70 1.16
CA VAL A 198 19.86 -5.45 1.34
C VAL A 198 20.24 -4.74 2.64
N TYR A 199 19.26 -4.31 3.44
CA TYR A 199 19.50 -3.47 4.62
C TYR A 199 20.48 -4.11 5.63
N ARG A 200 20.24 -5.38 6.00
CA ARG A 200 21.09 -6.10 6.95
C ARG A 200 22.53 -6.21 6.45
N ARG A 201 22.70 -6.60 5.19
CA ARG A 201 24.01 -6.69 4.52
C ARG A 201 24.79 -5.37 4.63
N TRP A 202 24.15 -4.23 4.40
CA TRP A 202 24.84 -2.94 4.46
C TRP A 202 25.14 -2.45 5.87
N ARG A 203 24.23 -2.69 6.81
CA ARG A 203 24.48 -2.44 8.25
C ARG A 203 25.68 -3.25 8.74
N ASP A 204 25.77 -4.51 8.36
CA ASP A 204 26.86 -5.39 8.77
C ASP A 204 28.19 -4.93 8.14
N ARG A 205 28.18 -4.55 6.85
CA ARG A 205 29.35 -3.96 6.18
C ARG A 205 29.84 -2.65 6.81
N LEU A 206 28.93 -1.78 7.27
CA LEU A 206 29.32 -0.57 8.01
C LEU A 206 30.03 -0.92 9.32
N THR A 207 29.50 -1.90 10.06
CA THR A 207 30.10 -2.39 11.30
C THR A 207 31.48 -3.02 11.05
N GLU A 208 31.62 -3.86 10.02
CA GLU A 208 32.88 -4.50 9.63
C GLU A 208 33.97 -3.47 9.25
N ARG A 209 33.56 -2.32 8.70
CA ARG A 209 34.46 -1.20 8.38
C ARG A 209 34.83 -0.35 9.59
N GLY A 210 34.31 -0.66 10.77
CA GLY A 210 34.55 0.09 12.00
C GLY A 210 33.70 1.35 12.13
N THR A 211 32.64 1.52 11.32
CA THR A 211 31.72 2.65 11.47
C THR A 211 31.02 2.56 12.83
N ARG A 212 31.08 3.63 13.61
CA ARG A 212 30.32 3.73 14.86
C ARG A 212 28.86 4.00 14.52
N LEU A 213 27.94 3.16 15.00
CA LEU A 213 26.50 3.35 14.81
C LEU A 213 25.88 3.88 16.12
N LEU A 214 25.33 5.08 16.09
CA LEU A 214 24.62 5.69 17.21
C LEU A 214 23.13 5.80 16.86
N ASN A 215 22.27 5.23 17.70
CA ASN A 215 20.82 5.31 17.54
C ASN A 215 20.20 6.17 18.65
N ILE A 216 19.37 7.14 18.26
CA ILE A 216 18.60 8.01 19.16
C ILE A 216 17.12 7.73 18.87
N SER A 217 16.52 6.89 19.72
CA SER A 217 15.13 6.43 19.57
C SER A 217 14.50 6.08 20.92
#